data_AF-A0A954RCQ6-F1
#
_entry.id   AF-A0A954RCQ6-F1
#
_cell.length_a   1.000
_cell.length_b   1.000
_cell.length_c   1.000
_cell.angle_alpha   90.00
_cell.angle_beta   90.00
_cell.angle_gamma   90.00
#
_symmetry.space_group_name_H-M   'P 1'
#
loop_
_entity.id
_entity.type
_entity.pdbx_description
1 polymer ?
#
loop_
_entity_poly.entity_id
_entity_poly.type
_entity_poly.pdbx_seq_one_letter_code
_entity_poly.pdbx_strand_id
1 'polypeptide(L)'
;RLLLVKHGVSIDSHKGRSQLTAWLSDDDGQTWRGGLMLDERTGVSYPDGFQAPDGTIYISWDRNRATDGEILMARFTEDDILAKTFQGPKSKTKMLISRPQ
;
A
#
# COMPACT_ATOMS: atom_id res chain seq x y z
N ARG A 1 2.97 -16.83 2.71
CA ARG A 1 2.36 -15.92 1.71
C ARG A 1 3.32 -14.79 1.46
N LEU A 2 3.35 -14.28 0.23
CA LEU A 2 4.11 -13.10 -0.14
C LEU A 2 3.17 -11.88 -0.23
N LEU A 3 3.66 -10.73 0.21
CA LEU A 3 3.03 -9.43 0.03
C LEU A 3 3.81 -8.64 -1.01
N LEU A 4 3.11 -8.09 -2.00
CA LEU A 4 3.66 -7.13 -2.96
C LEU A 4 2.94 -5.80 -2.83
N VAL A 5 3.71 -4.73 -2.69
CA VAL A 5 3.22 -3.36 -2.83
C VAL A 5 3.87 -2.74 -4.06
N LYS A 6 3.06 -2.33 -5.02
CA LYS A 6 3.53 -1.77 -6.31
C LYS A 6 2.64 -0.64 -6.81
N HIS A 7 3.11 0.06 -7.84
CA HIS A 7 2.31 1.04 -8.59
C HIS A 7 1.46 0.37 -9.66
N GLY A 8 0.20 0.77 -9.81
CA GLY A 8 -0.75 0.34 -10.84
C GLY A 8 -2.00 -0.36 -10.29
N VAL A 9 -3.11 -0.31 -11.05
CA VAL A 9 -4.42 -0.87 -10.67
C VAL A 9 -4.54 -2.39 -10.88
N SER A 10 -3.71 -2.96 -11.74
CA SER A 10 -3.55 -4.40 -11.99
C SER A 10 -2.09 -4.81 -11.87
N ILE A 11 -1.80 -6.10 -11.74
CA ILE A 11 -0.44 -6.63 -11.56
C ILE A 11 0.51 -6.23 -12.70
N ASP A 12 0.01 -6.19 -13.93
CA ASP A 12 0.72 -5.91 -15.19
C ASP A 12 0.68 -4.42 -15.59
N SER A 13 -0.14 -3.60 -14.93
CA SER A 13 -0.20 -2.15 -15.20
C SER A 13 0.87 -1.39 -14.43
N HIS A 14 1.46 -0.39 -15.09
CA HIS A 14 2.33 0.60 -14.46
C HIS A 14 2.24 1.92 -15.22
N LYS A 15 1.85 3.01 -14.54
CA LYS A 15 1.85 4.37 -15.08
C LYS A 15 2.57 5.32 -14.12
N GLY A 16 3.89 5.19 -14.12
CA GLY A 16 4.77 5.96 -13.24
C GLY A 16 4.46 5.72 -11.75
N ARG A 17 4.91 6.65 -10.93
CA ARG A 17 4.76 6.64 -9.46
C ARG A 17 3.35 7.06 -9.05
N SER A 18 2.37 6.20 -9.34
CA SER A 18 0.96 6.42 -9.01
C SER A 18 0.25 5.12 -8.66
N GLN A 19 -0.91 5.19 -8.00
CA GLN A 19 -1.77 4.03 -7.75
C GLN A 19 -1.04 2.95 -6.94
N LEU A 20 -0.58 3.29 -5.74
CA LEU A 20 0.09 2.35 -4.85
C LEU A 20 -0.91 1.31 -4.35
N THR A 21 -0.70 0.04 -4.68
CA THR A 21 -1.61 -1.08 -4.42
C THR A 21 -0.92 -2.26 -3.76
N ALA A 22 -1.64 -2.96 -2.87
CA ALA A 22 -1.19 -4.15 -2.17
C ALA A 22 -1.84 -5.44 -2.72
N TRP A 23 -1.03 -6.50 -2.84
CA TRP A 23 -1.38 -7.79 -3.45
C TRP A 23 -0.78 -8.95 -2.64
N LEU A 24 -1.46 -10.09 -2.66
CA LEU A 24 -0.98 -11.32 -2.01
C LEU A 24 -0.72 -12.43 -3.03
N SER A 25 0.27 -13.26 -2.73
CA SER A 25 0.54 -14.50 -3.45
C SER A 25 0.65 -15.68 -2.48
N ASP A 26 0.01 -16.79 -2.87
CA ASP A 26 0.01 -18.08 -2.17
C ASP A 26 0.99 -19.08 -2.81
N ASP A 27 1.59 -18.75 -3.96
CA ASP A 27 2.34 -19.65 -4.85
C ASP A 27 3.73 -19.10 -5.22
N ASP A 28 4.40 -18.51 -4.24
CA ASP A 28 5.75 -17.94 -4.35
C ASP A 28 5.90 -16.91 -5.48
N GLY A 29 4.86 -16.09 -5.68
CA GLY A 29 4.87 -14.95 -6.60
C GLY A 29 4.45 -15.27 -8.03
N GLN A 30 3.98 -16.49 -8.30
CA GLN A 30 3.51 -16.89 -9.64
C GLN A 30 2.17 -16.24 -9.99
N THR A 31 1.23 -16.18 -9.04
CA THR A 31 -0.05 -15.49 -9.18
C THR A 31 -0.29 -14.51 -8.04
N TRP A 32 -1.06 -13.46 -8.35
CA TRP A 32 -1.33 -12.36 -7.43
C TRP A 32 -2.83 -12.11 -7.31
N ARG A 33 -3.31 -11.93 -6.08
CA ARG A 33 -4.72 -11.72 -5.74
C ARG A 33 -4.88 -10.45 -4.90
N GLY A 34 -6.11 -9.92 -4.89
CA GLY A 34 -6.45 -8.69 -4.18
C GLY A 34 -6.34 -7.46 -5.05
N GLY A 35 -5.55 -6.48 -4.62
CA GLY A 35 -5.44 -5.16 -5.23
C GLY A 35 -6.08 -4.07 -4.38
N LEU A 36 -5.67 -3.97 -3.10
CA LEU A 36 -6.12 -2.89 -2.22
C LEU A 36 -5.37 -1.60 -2.57
N MET A 37 -6.11 -0.57 -2.97
CA MET A 37 -5.57 0.76 -3.25
C MET A 37 -5.18 1.46 -1.96
N LEU A 38 -3.88 1.64 -1.73
CA LEU A 38 -3.36 2.41 -0.60
C LEU A 38 -3.39 3.90 -0.94
N ASP A 39 -2.95 4.29 -2.13
CA ASP A 39 -2.92 5.68 -2.57
C ASP A 39 -3.06 5.81 -4.09
N GLU A 40 -4.17 6.38 -4.53
CA GLU A 40 -4.49 6.59 -5.94
C GLU A 40 -3.67 7.71 -6.60
N ARG A 41 -3.06 8.59 -5.80
CA ARG A 41 -2.44 9.82 -6.25
C ARG A 41 -1.14 9.56 -7.01
N THR A 42 -0.71 10.56 -7.78
CA THR A 42 0.63 10.59 -8.40
C THR A 42 1.67 11.10 -7.41
N GLY A 43 2.94 10.82 -7.70
CA GLY A 43 4.07 11.28 -6.89
C GLY A 43 4.29 10.47 -5.62
N VAL A 44 3.66 9.29 -5.49
CA VAL A 44 3.82 8.39 -4.34
C VAL A 44 4.95 7.41 -4.59
N SER A 45 5.91 7.27 -3.69
CA SER A 45 7.10 6.42 -3.92
C SER A 45 7.62 5.72 -2.67
N TYR A 46 8.51 4.74 -2.90
CA TYR A 46 9.27 4.03 -1.87
C TYR A 46 8.41 3.43 -0.75
N PRO A 47 7.46 2.53 -1.09
CA PRO A 47 6.74 1.81 -0.06
C PRO A 47 7.72 0.95 0.76
N ASP A 48 7.56 0.98 2.08
CA ASP A 48 8.24 0.08 3.01
C ASP A 48 7.29 -0.28 4.15
N GLY A 49 7.49 -1.43 4.78
CA GLY A 49 6.55 -1.87 5.80
C GLY A 49 6.89 -3.15 6.53
N PHE A 50 6.04 -3.47 7.50
CA PHE A 50 6.16 -4.68 8.31
C PHE A 50 4.78 -5.24 8.64
N GLN A 51 4.73 -6.54 8.93
CA GLN A 51 3.55 -7.20 9.50
C GLN A 51 3.81 -7.47 10.98
N ALA A 52 2.90 -6.99 11.84
CA ALA A 52 2.92 -7.25 13.26
C ALA A 52 2.48 -8.70 13.57
N PRO A 53 2.82 -9.25 14.75
CA PRO A 53 2.40 -10.60 15.15
C PRO A 53 0.88 -10.82 15.19
N ASP A 54 0.08 -9.76 15.33
CA ASP A 54 -1.39 -9.83 15.30
C ASP A 54 -1.97 -9.85 13.87
N GLY A 55 -1.12 -9.91 12.85
CA GLY A 55 -1.50 -9.92 11.44
C GLY A 55 -1.70 -8.53 10.83
N THR A 56 -1.58 -7.45 11.62
CA THR A 56 -1.69 -6.08 11.10
C THR A 56 -0.50 -5.74 10.21
N ILE A 57 -0.76 -5.26 9.01
CA ILE A 57 0.23 -4.79 8.04
C ILE A 57 0.30 -3.26 8.10
N TYR A 58 1.52 -2.74 8.19
CA TYR A 58 1.83 -1.32 8.13
C TYR A 58 2.69 -1.05 6.90
N ILE A 59 2.21 -0.19 6.01
CA ILE A 59 2.98 0.27 4.85
C ILE A 59 3.11 1.78 4.94
N SER A 60 4.33 2.29 4.83
CA SER A 60 4.64 3.71 4.72
C SER A 60 5.15 4.04 3.33
N TRP A 61 4.94 5.27 2.86
CA TRP A 61 5.45 5.77 1.57
C TRP A 61 5.65 7.29 1.63
N ASP A 62 6.47 7.82 0.72
CA ASP A 62 6.57 9.26 0.50
C ASP A 62 5.57 9.73 -0.57
N ARG A 63 5.19 11.01 -0.51
CA ARG A 63 4.44 11.67 -1.57
C ARG A 63 5.05 13.03 -1.90
N ASN A 64 5.22 13.29 -3.19
CA ASN A 64 5.65 14.58 -3.73
C ASN A 64 6.92 15.09 -3.03
N ARG A 65 7.95 14.24 -3.00
CA ARG A 65 9.21 14.46 -2.28
C ARG A 65 9.82 15.86 -2.45
N ALA A 66 9.74 16.43 -3.66
CA ALA A 66 10.34 17.73 -3.96
C ALA A 66 9.43 18.93 -3.61
N THR A 67 8.17 18.70 -3.26
CA THR A 67 7.18 19.73 -2.94
C THR A 67 6.53 19.46 -1.59
N ASP A 68 5.44 18.69 -1.56
CA ASP A 68 4.66 18.45 -0.33
C ASP A 68 5.48 17.71 0.74
N GLY A 69 6.41 16.85 0.33
CA GLY A 69 7.33 16.14 1.24
C GLY A 69 6.64 15.26 2.29
N GLU A 70 5.44 14.76 2.01
CA GLU A 70 4.67 13.98 2.98
C GLU A 70 5.26 12.58 3.14
N ILE A 71 5.31 12.11 4.38
CA ILE A 71 5.41 10.68 4.70
C ILE A 71 4.06 10.22 5.22
N LEU A 72 3.54 9.16 4.62
CA LEU A 72 2.20 8.64 4.86
C LEU A 72 2.26 7.17 5.25
N MET A 73 1.18 6.67 5.85
CA MET A 73 1.03 5.26 6.22
C MET A 73 -0.38 4.74 6.00
N ALA A 74 -0.46 3.45 5.65
CA ALA A 74 -1.65 2.63 5.75
C ALA A 74 -1.45 1.55 6.82
N ARG A 75 -2.53 1.23 7.53
CA ARG A 75 -2.66 0.10 8.45
C ARG A 75 -3.84 -0.74 8.00
N PHE A 76 -3.64 -2.02 7.76
CA PHE A 76 -4.66 -2.92 7.19
C PHE A 76 -4.30 -4.38 7.46
N THR A 77 -5.11 -5.33 6.97
CA THR A 77 -4.87 -6.78 7.08
C THR A 77 -4.87 -7.46 5.72
N GLU A 78 -4.50 -8.74 5.66
CA GLU A 78 -4.64 -9.56 4.44
C GLU A 78 -6.09 -9.62 3.94
N ASP A 79 -7.06 -9.63 4.86
CA ASP A 79 -8.49 -9.64 4.50
C ASP A 79 -8.91 -8.35 3.79
N ASP A 80 -8.37 -7.20 4.18
CA ASP A 80 -8.59 -5.94 3.47
C ASP A 80 -8.01 -6.02 2.04
N ILE A 81 -6.85 -6.68 1.86
CA ILE A 81 -6.25 -6.89 0.53
C ILE A 81 -7.18 -7.71 -0.36
N LEU A 82 -7.69 -8.82 0.16
CA LEU A 82 -8.57 -9.73 -0.57
C LEU A 82 -9.93 -9.11 -0.87
N ALA A 83 -10.48 -8.32 0.06
CA ALA A 83 -11.72 -7.57 -0.10
C ALA A 83 -11.57 -6.31 -0.98
N LYS A 84 -10.33 -5.88 -1.25
CA LYS A 84 -9.98 -4.64 -1.98
C LYS A 84 -10.57 -3.38 -1.35
N THR A 85 -10.83 -3.42 -0.04
CA THR A 85 -11.38 -2.30 0.72
C THR A 85 -10.89 -2.37 2.16
N PHE A 86 -10.75 -1.20 2.82
CA PHE A 86 -10.41 -1.12 4.25
C PHE A 86 -11.69 -1.37 5.07
N GLN A 87 -11.94 -2.61 5.45
CA GLN A 87 -13.14 -3.05 6.16
C GLN A 87 -12.90 -3.27 7.66
N GLY A 88 -11.65 -3.52 8.05
CA GLY A 88 -11.30 -3.69 9.46
C GLY A 88 -11.55 -2.41 10.28
N PRO A 89 -11.95 -2.52 11.56
CA PRO A 89 -12.23 -1.35 12.40
C PRO A 89 -11.00 -0.49 12.68
N LYS A 90 -9.80 -1.06 12.52
CA LYS A 90 -8.52 -0.36 12.62
C LYS A 90 -7.94 0.02 11.26
N SER A 91 -8.54 -0.43 10.17
CA SER A 91 -7.99 -0.30 8.82
C SER A 91 -8.13 1.14 8.34
N LYS A 92 -7.03 1.72 7.86
CA LYS A 92 -6.99 3.13 7.44
C LYS A 92 -5.82 3.35 6.48
N THR A 93 -6.01 4.25 5.51
CA THR A 93 -4.96 4.68 4.59
C THR A 93 -4.67 6.17 4.70
N LYS A 94 -3.57 6.61 4.06
CA LYS A 94 -3.14 8.01 3.95
C LYS A 94 -3.08 8.72 5.31
N MET A 95 -2.66 8.00 6.35
CA MET A 95 -2.39 8.58 7.67
C MET A 95 -1.08 9.38 7.58
N LEU A 96 -1.13 10.67 7.89
CA LEU A 96 0.06 11.51 7.90
C LEU A 96 1.00 11.08 9.03
N ILE A 97 2.24 10.73 8.68
CA ILE A 97 3.34 10.56 9.63
C ILE A 97 4.04 11.91 9.83
N SER A 98 4.45 12.54 8.73
CA SER A 98 5.18 13.83 8.77
C SER A 98 5.04 14.59 7.46
N ARG A 99 5.31 15.90 7.53
CA ARG A 99 5.49 16.80 6.38
C ARG A 99 6.38 17.98 6.81
N PRO A 100 7.04 18.67 5.86
CA PRO A 100 7.70 19.94 6.12
C PRO A 100 6.73 20.97 6.72
N GLN A 101 7.25 21.91 7.50
CA GLN A 101 6.48 23.06 8.01
C GLN A 101 6.33 24.15 6.96
#